data_AF-A0A6C0JPB3-F1
#
_entry.id   AF-A0A6C0JPB3-F1
#
_cell.length_a   1.000
_cell.length_b   1.000
_cell.length_c   1.000
_cell.angle_alpha   90.00
_cell.angle_beta   90.00
_cell.angle_gamma   90.00
#
_symmetry.space_group_name_H-M   'P 1'
#
loop_
_entity.id
_entity.type
_entity.pdbx_description
1 polymer ?
#
loop_
_entity_poly.entity_id
_entity_poly.type
_entity_poly.pdbx_seq_one_letter_code
_entity_poly.pdbx_strand_id
1 'polypeptide(L)'
;MSSLTSIQIQALVRDMDASIRRNRALKDSDMAKYEEKMIDENKTLFNEFPTVFYKHLEGKLDGTFFEMLKLRHKMDKGELTEDEASRIIGQKLYDIYVAPIIDNKPAEKPLSYSEYYKQFDTNASDK
;
A
#
# COMPACT_ATOMS: atom_id res chain seq x y z
N MET A 1 -0.69 0.39 -17.91
CA MET A 1 -0.07 0.77 -16.62
C MET A 1 -0.54 2.17 -16.25
N SER A 2 -0.96 2.39 -15.01
CA SER A 2 -1.35 3.73 -14.55
C SER A 2 -0.19 4.71 -14.77
N SER A 3 -0.50 5.86 -15.37
CA SER A 3 0.47 6.93 -15.66
C SER A 3 1.00 7.64 -14.41
N LEU A 4 0.44 7.33 -13.24
CA LEU A 4 0.78 7.96 -11.97
C LEU A 4 2.13 7.48 -11.45
N THR A 5 3.01 8.43 -11.14
CA THR A 5 4.29 8.20 -10.48
C THR A 5 4.11 7.65 -9.07
N SER A 6 5.14 6.99 -8.54
CA SER A 6 5.24 6.57 -7.14
C SER A 6 4.85 7.67 -6.15
N ILE A 7 5.29 8.91 -6.38
CA ILE A 7 4.97 10.05 -5.50
C ILE A 7 3.47 10.39 -5.54
N GLN A 8 2.87 10.38 -6.73
CA GLN A 8 1.43 10.64 -6.89
C GLN A 8 0.59 9.53 -6.24
N ILE A 9 0.98 8.26 -6.40
CA ILE A 9 0.32 7.13 -5.74
C ILE A 9 0.40 7.27 -4.21
N GLN A 10 1.57 7.66 -3.68
CA GLN A 10 1.74 7.90 -2.25
C GLN A 10 0.84 9.04 -1.75
N ALA A 11 0.74 10.13 -2.51
CA ALA A 11 -0.12 11.26 -2.17
C ALA A 11 -1.59 10.83 -2.07
N LEU A 12 -2.08 10.06 -3.06
CA LEU A 12 -3.45 9.54 -3.05
C LEU A 12 -3.77 8.70 -1.81
N VAL A 13 -2.85 7.85 -1.38
CA VAL A 13 -3.04 7.06 -0.15
C VAL A 13 -3.03 7.95 1.10
N ARG A 14 -2.16 8.97 1.16
CA ARG A 14 -2.14 9.94 2.27
C ARG A 14 -3.38 10.84 2.31
N ASP A 15 -3.95 11.17 1.17
CA ASP A 15 -5.20 11.90 1.08
C ASP A 15 -6.36 11.03 1.57
N MET A 16 -6.35 9.74 1.23
CA MET A 16 -7.31 8.78 1.76
C MET A 16 -7.20 8.63 3.28
N ASP A 17 -6.00 8.63 3.86
CA ASP A 17 -5.82 8.69 5.31
C ASP A 17 -6.55 9.89 5.95
N ALA A 18 -6.52 11.06 5.29
CA ALA A 18 -7.25 12.24 5.75
C ALA A 18 -8.77 12.06 5.63
N SER A 19 -9.23 11.48 4.52
CA SER A 19 -10.64 11.14 4.28
C SER A 19 -11.17 10.15 5.32
N ILE A 20 -10.41 9.12 5.66
CA ILE A 20 -10.74 8.14 6.73
C ILE A 20 -10.87 8.86 8.08
N ARG A 21 -9.92 9.75 8.42
CA ARG A 21 -9.98 10.52 9.68
C ARG A 21 -11.22 11.41 9.76
N ARG A 22 -11.55 12.13 8.68
CA ARG A 22 -12.75 13.00 8.61
C ARG A 22 -14.05 12.22 8.75
N ASN A 23 -14.12 11.05 8.12
CA ASN A 23 -15.34 10.25 8.04
C ASN A 23 -15.39 9.10 9.06
N ARG A 24 -14.51 9.10 10.08
CA ARG A 24 -14.44 8.03 11.08
C ARG A 24 -15.77 7.77 11.79
N ALA A 25 -16.53 8.81 12.13
CA ALA A 25 -17.83 8.65 12.77
C ALA A 25 -18.85 7.91 11.89
N LEU A 26 -18.77 8.12 10.56
CA LEU A 26 -19.65 7.43 9.61
C LEU A 26 -19.34 5.95 9.50
N LYS A 27 -18.07 5.56 9.65
CA LYS A 27 -17.64 4.15 9.64
C LYS A 27 -18.36 3.32 10.71
N ASP A 28 -18.54 3.91 11.89
CA ASP A 28 -19.17 3.21 13.03
C ASP A 28 -20.71 3.26 12.97
N SER A 29 -21.29 4.27 12.30
CA SER A 29 -22.74 4.46 12.24
C SER A 29 -23.40 3.81 11.01
N ASP A 30 -22.79 3.96 9.82
CA ASP A 30 -23.38 3.55 8.54
C ASP A 30 -22.26 3.24 7.53
N MET A 31 -21.86 1.96 7.52
CA MET A 31 -20.75 1.48 6.69
C MET A 31 -21.01 1.66 5.18
N ALA A 32 -22.26 1.54 4.74
CA ALA A 32 -22.60 1.67 3.32
C ALA A 32 -22.41 3.11 2.83
N LYS A 33 -22.90 4.10 3.60
CA LYS A 33 -22.67 5.52 3.29
C LYS A 33 -21.22 5.91 3.46
N TYR A 34 -20.52 5.30 4.42
CA TYR A 34 -19.08 5.51 4.58
C TYR A 34 -18.32 5.08 3.32
N GLU A 35 -18.60 3.89 2.79
CA GLU A 35 -17.96 3.42 1.56
C GLU A 35 -18.26 4.33 0.36
N GLU A 36 -19.53 4.69 0.14
CA GLU A 36 -19.94 5.59 -0.95
C GLU A 36 -19.18 6.93 -0.88
N LYS A 37 -19.10 7.52 0.32
CA LYS A 37 -18.38 8.78 0.54
C LYS A 37 -16.88 8.63 0.35
N MET A 38 -16.30 7.51 0.76
CA MET A 38 -14.88 7.23 0.55
C MET A 38 -14.53 7.04 -0.92
N ILE A 39 -15.42 6.42 -1.71
CA ILE A 39 -15.28 6.33 -3.17
C ILE A 39 -15.36 7.73 -3.79
N ASP A 40 -16.33 8.56 -3.37
CA ASP A 40 -16.51 9.90 -3.93
C ASP A 40 -15.32 10.84 -3.65
N GLU A 41 -14.78 10.81 -2.42
CA GLU A 41 -13.63 11.63 -2.02
C GLU A 41 -12.30 11.14 -2.63
N ASN A 42 -12.19 9.86 -3.01
CA ASN A 42 -10.93 9.25 -3.45
C ASN A 42 -11.04 8.57 -4.83
N LYS A 43 -11.85 9.14 -5.74
CA LYS A 43 -12.16 8.57 -7.07
C LYS A 43 -10.94 8.10 -7.85
N THR A 44 -9.87 8.89 -7.88
CA THR A 44 -8.65 8.55 -8.64
C THR A 44 -8.00 7.28 -8.08
N LEU A 45 -7.90 7.16 -6.76
CA LEU A 45 -7.33 5.98 -6.12
C LEU A 45 -8.23 4.75 -6.33
N PHE A 46 -9.55 4.93 -6.24
CA PHE A 46 -10.53 3.87 -6.47
C PHE A 46 -10.50 3.36 -7.93
N ASN A 47 -10.48 4.26 -8.90
CA ASN A 47 -10.53 3.91 -10.32
C ASN A 47 -9.21 3.28 -10.81
N GLU A 48 -8.06 3.84 -10.41
CA GLU A 48 -6.75 3.39 -10.89
C GLU A 48 -6.20 2.20 -10.07
N PHE A 49 -6.51 2.15 -8.77
CA PHE A 49 -5.96 1.16 -7.84
C PHE A 49 -7.02 0.63 -6.85
N PRO A 50 -8.11 -0.02 -7.33
CA PRO A 50 -9.22 -0.46 -6.48
C PRO A 50 -8.76 -1.40 -5.35
N THR A 51 -7.82 -2.30 -5.62
CA THR A 51 -7.27 -3.21 -4.61
C THR A 51 -6.54 -2.47 -3.49
N VAL A 52 -5.79 -1.41 -3.82
CA VAL A 52 -5.10 -0.59 -2.81
C VAL A 52 -6.12 0.19 -2.00
N PHE A 53 -7.11 0.78 -2.66
CA PHE A 53 -8.22 1.48 -2.01
C PHE A 53 -8.92 0.59 -0.98
N TYR A 54 -9.39 -0.59 -1.38
CA TYR A 54 -10.11 -1.49 -0.48
C TYR A 54 -9.24 -2.00 0.67
N LYS A 55 -8.00 -2.40 0.39
CA LYS A 55 -7.04 -2.79 1.45
C LYS A 55 -6.83 -1.67 2.45
N HIS A 56 -6.74 -0.43 1.98
CA HIS A 56 -6.57 0.72 2.86
C HIS A 56 -7.83 1.02 3.69
N LEU A 57 -9.01 0.98 3.06
CA LEU A 57 -10.31 1.17 3.70
C LEU A 57 -10.54 0.15 4.84
N GLU A 58 -10.17 -1.10 4.61
CA GLU A 58 -10.28 -2.20 5.58
C GLU A 58 -9.17 -2.21 6.64
N GLY A 59 -8.15 -1.36 6.52
CA GLY A 59 -6.98 -1.37 7.40
C GLY A 59 -6.05 -2.57 7.18
N LYS A 60 -6.16 -3.26 6.04
CA LYS A 60 -5.33 -4.39 5.61
C LYS A 60 -4.22 -3.99 4.64
N LEU A 61 -4.01 -2.70 4.43
CA LEU A 61 -2.83 -2.23 3.71
C LEU A 61 -1.61 -2.54 4.57
N ASP A 62 -0.61 -3.17 3.97
CA ASP A 62 0.58 -3.67 4.63
C ASP A 62 1.85 -3.11 3.98
N GLY A 63 3.00 -3.52 4.51
CA GLY A 63 4.34 -3.14 4.09
C GLY A 63 4.61 -3.41 2.61
N THR A 64 3.93 -4.40 2.03
CA THR A 64 4.06 -4.76 0.61
C THR A 64 3.74 -3.57 -0.29
N PHE A 65 2.78 -2.72 0.11
CA PHE A 65 2.45 -1.50 -0.64
C PHE A 65 3.68 -0.60 -0.81
N PHE A 66 4.44 -0.37 0.25
CA PHE A 66 5.63 0.50 0.19
C PHE A 66 6.77 -0.12 -0.59
N GLU A 67 6.88 -1.44 -0.59
CA GLU A 67 7.87 -2.14 -1.40
C GLU A 67 7.54 -2.00 -2.89
N MET A 68 6.27 -2.20 -3.25
CA MET A 68 5.79 -1.90 -4.60
C MET A 68 6.03 -0.44 -4.98
N LEU A 69 5.80 0.48 -4.04
CA LEU A 69 6.03 1.92 -4.24
C LEU A 69 7.52 2.23 -4.46
N LYS A 70 8.43 1.58 -3.71
CA LYS A 70 9.89 1.72 -3.88
C LYS A 70 10.35 1.21 -5.24
N LEU A 71 9.85 0.06 -5.69
CA LEU A 71 10.18 -0.46 -7.01
C LEU A 71 9.66 0.47 -8.10
N ARG A 72 8.41 0.95 -7.97
CA ARG A 72 7.86 1.95 -8.88
C ARG A 72 8.71 3.22 -8.91
N HIS A 73 9.19 3.70 -7.77
CA HIS A 73 10.06 4.87 -7.71
C HIS A 73 11.39 4.67 -8.44
N LYS A 74 12.00 3.47 -8.32
CA LYS A 74 13.20 3.13 -9.10
C LYS A 74 12.93 3.08 -10.60
N MET A 75 11.77 2.56 -11.00
CA MET A 75 11.33 2.57 -12.40
C MET A 75 11.09 3.99 -12.91
N ASP A 76 10.44 4.85 -12.12
CA ASP A 76 10.21 6.26 -12.47
C ASP A 76 11.54 7.02 -12.67
N LYS A 77 12.60 6.62 -11.97
CA LYS A 77 13.96 7.16 -12.11
C LYS A 77 14.80 6.52 -13.22
N GLY A 78 14.31 5.44 -13.83
CA GLY A 78 15.08 4.64 -14.80
C GLY A 78 16.22 3.81 -14.20
N GLU A 79 16.26 3.66 -12.87
CA GLU A 79 17.25 2.83 -12.15
C GLU A 79 16.93 1.34 -12.23
N LEU A 80 15.69 0.99 -12.59
CA LEU A 80 15.17 -0.37 -12.64
C LEU A 80 14.19 -0.49 -13.81
N THR A 81 14.33 -1.53 -14.61
CA THR A 81 13.35 -1.84 -15.67
C THR A 81 12.13 -2.58 -15.11
N GLU A 82 11.03 -2.58 -15.87
CA GLU A 82 9.82 -3.33 -15.49
C GLU A 82 10.11 -4.84 -15.37
N ASP A 83 10.91 -5.40 -16.28
CA ASP A 83 11.30 -6.81 -16.26
C ASP A 83 12.10 -7.18 -15.01
N GLU A 84 13.04 -6.31 -14.59
CA GLU A 84 13.81 -6.52 -13.36
C GLU A 84 12.92 -6.39 -12.13
N ALA A 85 12.02 -5.40 -12.09
CA ALA A 85 11.05 -5.25 -11.01
C ALA A 85 10.13 -6.48 -10.90
N SER A 86 9.68 -7.01 -12.03
CA SER A 86 8.84 -8.21 -12.09
C SER A 86 9.55 -9.43 -11.52
N ARG A 87 10.83 -9.63 -11.84
CA ARG A 87 11.64 -10.72 -11.25
C ARG A 87 11.78 -10.60 -9.74
N ILE A 88 12.03 -9.39 -9.23
CA ILE A 88 12.15 -9.14 -7.78
C ILE A 88 10.85 -9.50 -7.07
N ILE A 89 9.70 -9.08 -7.62
CA ILE A 89 8.40 -9.40 -7.04
C ILE A 89 8.07 -10.89 -7.15
N GLY A 90 8.37 -11.51 -8.29
CA GLY A 90 8.19 -12.95 -8.47
C GLY A 90 8.94 -13.78 -7.45
N GLN A 91 10.22 -13.45 -7.20
CA GLN A 91 11.02 -14.11 -6.18
C GLN A 91 10.42 -13.89 -4.78
N LYS A 92 10.00 -12.67 -4.47
CA LYS A 92 9.42 -12.35 -3.17
C LYS A 92 8.11 -13.11 -2.91
N LEU A 93 7.24 -13.22 -3.92
CA LEU A 93 6.00 -14.00 -3.81
C LEU A 93 6.31 -15.49 -3.60
N TYR A 94 7.34 -16.01 -4.26
CA TYR A 94 7.81 -17.37 -4.04
C TYR A 94 8.28 -17.56 -2.59
N ASP A 95 9.11 -16.66 -2.07
CA ASP A 95 9.67 -16.74 -0.71
C ASP A 95 8.58 -16.65 0.37
N ILE A 96 7.49 -15.91 0.12
CA ILE A 96 6.38 -15.73 1.07
C ILE A 96 5.39 -16.91 1.03
N TYR A 97 5.04 -17.39 -0.17
CA TYR A 97 3.92 -18.32 -0.33
C TYR A 97 4.33 -19.75 -0.65
N VAL A 98 5.49 -19.96 -1.28
CA VAL A 98 5.89 -21.29 -1.79
C VAL A 98 7.00 -21.88 -0.93
N ALA A 99 8.08 -21.14 -0.68
CA ALA A 99 9.20 -21.61 0.12
C ALA A 99 8.79 -22.12 1.52
N PRO A 100 7.89 -21.45 2.28
CA PRO A 100 7.52 -21.90 3.62
C PRO A 100 6.74 -23.22 3.61
N ILE A 101 6.00 -23.52 2.54
CA ILE A 101 5.27 -24.78 2.34
C ILE A 101 6.26 -25.93 2.08
N ILE A 102 7.28 -25.68 1.25
CA ILE A 102 8.30 -26.67 0.92
C ILE A 102 9.20 -26.94 2.13
N ASP A 103 9.61 -25.88 2.84
CA ASP A 103 10.56 -25.95 3.95
C ASP A 103 9.92 -26.24 5.32
N ASN A 104 8.58 -26.30 5.41
CA ASN A 104 7.84 -26.41 6.68
C ASN A 104 8.25 -25.32 7.71
N LYS A 105 8.46 -24.09 7.25
CA LYS A 105 8.78 -22.93 8.10
C LYS A 105 7.58 -21.98 8.17
N PRO A 106 7.39 -21.24 9.28
CA PRO A 106 6.36 -20.20 9.35
C PRO A 106 6.72 -19.04 8.41
N ALA A 107 5.77 -18.61 7.58
CA ALA A 107 5.95 -17.47 6.69
C ALA A 107 6.13 -16.17 7.49
N GLU A 108 7.10 -15.35 7.12
CA GLU A 108 7.28 -14.02 7.69
C GLU A 108 6.13 -13.11 7.26
N LYS A 109 5.44 -12.51 8.23
CA LYS A 109 4.35 -11.57 7.94
C LYS A 109 4.95 -10.21 7.57
N PRO A 110 4.47 -9.56 6.50
CA PRO A 110 4.87 -8.20 6.20
C PRO A 110 4.45 -7.26 7.34
N LEU A 111 5.26 -6.24 7.60
CA LEU A 111 4.94 -5.17 8.55
C LEU A 111 3.60 -4.54 8.21
N SER A 112 2.81 -4.13 9.20
CA SER A 112 1.58 -3.38 8.92
C SER A 112 1.89 -1.97 8.39
N TYR A 113 0.94 -1.35 7.69
CA TYR A 113 1.06 0.03 7.21
C TYR A 113 1.42 1.01 8.33
N SER A 114 0.82 0.85 9.50
CA SER A 114 1.06 1.71 10.66
C SER A 114 2.46 1.56 11.24
N GLU A 115 3.02 0.34 11.25
CA GLU A 115 4.37 0.07 11.75
C GLU A 115 5.43 0.62 10.80
N TYR A 116 5.18 0.54 9.49
CA TYR A 116 6.08 1.12 8.50
C TYR A 116 6.27 2.63 8.72
N TYR A 117 5.18 3.40 8.91
CA TYR A 117 5.30 4.84 9.15
C TYR A 117 5.97 5.19 10.48
N LYS A 118 5.74 4.39 11.54
CA LYS A 118 6.43 4.59 12.82
C LYS A 118 7.96 4.53 12.67
N GLN A 119 8.48 3.70 11.78
CA GLN A 119 9.93 3.63 11.53
C GLN A 119 10.48 4.93 10.92
N PHE A 120 9.69 5.71 10.17
CA PHE A 120 10.13 7.00 9.65
C PHE A 120 10.03 8.12 10.68
N ASP A 121 9.04 8.07 11.57
CA ASP A 121 8.90 9.03 12.66
C ASP A 121 10.04 8.89 13.69
N THR A 122 10.44 7.66 14.02
CA THR A 122 11.59 7.42 14.91
C THR A 122 12.90 7.89 14.28
N ASN A 123 13.10 7.64 12.98
CA ASN A 123 14.31 8.09 12.26
C ASN A 123 14.38 9.61 12.03
N ALA A 124 13.26 10.34 12.16
CA ALA A 124 13.23 11.80 12.12
C ALA A 124 13.54 12.44 13.48
N SER A 125 13.47 11.67 14.57
CA SER A 125 13.69 12.13 15.94
C SER A 125 15.14 11.96 16.42
N ASP A 126 15.97 11.25 15.65
CA ASP A 126 17.40 11.01 15.91
C ASP A 126 18.34 11.91 15.07
N LYS A 127 17.87 13.10 14.65
CA LYS A 127 18.69 14.11 13.96
C LYS A 127 18.62 15.48 14.62
#